data_AF-A0A7L4IDA3-F1
#
_entry.id   AF-A0A7L4IDA3-F1
#
_cell.length_a   1.000
_cell.length_b   1.000
_cell.length_c   1.000
_cell.angle_alpha   90.00
_cell.angle_beta   90.00
_cell.angle_gamma   90.00
#
_symmetry.space_group_name_H-M   'P 1'
#
loop_
_entity.id
_entity.type
_entity.pdbx_description
1 polymer ?
#
loop_
_entity_poly.entity_id
_entity_poly.type
_entity_poly.pdbx_seq_one_letter_code
_entity_poly.pdbx_strand_id
1 'polypeptide(L)'
;GPEELALLEKLLGLPKGNKYGVQGERKVPVLQTNNGPGLTGLMTIAAHLVKQAKKDQLLGSTAEEKAVVQQWLEYRVTRVDGGSSKEDIRIILKDLNMYLEDKVYFAGNIFTLADILMYYGLHHVMVSVT
;
A
#
# COMPACT_ATOMS: atom_id res chain seq x y z
N GLY A 1 -7.36 -3.61 -1.45
CA GLY A 1 -7.87 -4.45 -2.55
C GLY A 1 -8.03 -3.68 -3.86
N PRO A 2 -8.85 -4.16 -4.81
CA PRO A 2 -9.00 -3.57 -6.15
C PRO A 2 -9.40 -2.09 -6.19
N GLU A 3 -10.26 -1.66 -5.26
CA GLU A 3 -10.69 -0.25 -5.15
C GLU A 3 -9.53 0.67 -4.81
N GLU A 4 -8.67 0.28 -3.87
CA GLU A 4 -7.46 1.04 -3.50
C GLU A 4 -6.49 1.16 -4.68
N LEU A 5 -6.37 0.11 -5.50
CA LEU A 5 -5.55 0.13 -6.72
C LEU A 5 -6.10 1.09 -7.77
N ALA A 6 -7.42 1.16 -7.94
CA ALA A 6 -8.06 2.13 -8.82
C ALA A 6 -7.89 3.57 -8.31
N LEU A 7 -7.95 3.79 -7.00
CA LEU A 7 -7.63 5.08 -6.38
C LEU A 7 -6.16 5.47 -6.60
N LEU A 8 -5.24 4.52 -6.45
CA LEU A 8 -3.82 4.73 -6.74
C LEU A 8 -3.58 5.05 -8.22
N GLU A 9 -4.20 4.32 -9.15
CA GLU A 9 -4.12 4.60 -10.60
C GLU A 9 -4.50 6.06 -10.90
N LYS A 10 -5.63 6.51 -10.34
CA LYS A 10 -6.10 7.89 -10.46
C LYS A 10 -5.12 8.88 -9.85
N LEU A 11 -4.64 8.63 -8.63
CA LEU A 11 -3.67 9.48 -7.93
C LEU A 11 -2.36 9.63 -8.70
N LEU A 12 -1.91 8.55 -9.35
CA LEU A 12 -0.70 8.55 -10.16
C LEU A 12 -0.86 9.31 -11.48
N GLY A 13 -2.11 9.59 -11.91
CA GLY A 13 -2.41 10.26 -13.16
C GLY A 13 -2.38 9.33 -14.37
N LEU A 14 -2.55 8.03 -14.15
CA LEU A 14 -2.61 7.05 -15.23
C LEU A 14 -3.97 7.11 -15.93
N PRO A 15 -4.02 6.86 -17.26
CA PRO A 15 -5.28 6.75 -17.97
C PRO A 15 -6.07 5.54 -17.46
N LYS A 16 -7.40 5.68 -17.37
CA LYS A 16 -8.27 4.55 -17.02
C LYS A 16 -8.10 3.44 -18.05
N GLY A 17 -7.74 2.24 -17.61
CA GLY A 17 -7.59 1.10 -18.51
C GLY A 17 -7.22 -0.20 -17.83
N ASN A 18 -6.66 -0.16 -16.63
CA ASN A 18 -6.34 -1.37 -15.89
C ASN A 18 -7.61 -2.08 -15.41
N LYS A 19 -7.63 -3.40 -15.59
CA LYS A 19 -8.71 -4.27 -15.11
C LYS A 19 -8.23 -5.04 -13.89
N TYR A 20 -8.74 -4.65 -12.73
CA TYR A 20 -8.45 -5.30 -11.47
C TYR A 20 -9.50 -6.38 -11.17
N GLY A 21 -9.04 -7.55 -10.75
CA GLY A 21 -9.86 -8.64 -10.25
C GLY A 21 -9.37 -9.12 -8.88
N VAL A 22 -9.93 -10.23 -8.41
CA VAL A 22 -9.47 -10.92 -7.20
C VAL A 22 -9.31 -12.42 -7.46
N GLN A 23 -8.37 -13.06 -6.77
CA GLN A 23 -8.11 -14.49 -6.86
C GLN A 23 -8.07 -15.14 -5.46
N GLY A 24 -8.66 -16.33 -5.35
CA GLY A 24 -8.67 -17.15 -4.14
C GLY A 24 -9.59 -16.63 -3.02
N GLU A 25 -9.73 -17.41 -1.95
CA GLU A 25 -10.60 -17.09 -0.81
C GLU A 25 -10.18 -15.81 -0.07
N ARG A 26 -8.87 -15.54 -0.03
CA ARG A 26 -8.29 -14.31 0.55
C ARG A 26 -8.50 -13.07 -0.33
N LYS A 27 -9.20 -13.19 -1.46
CA LYS A 27 -9.51 -12.09 -2.39
C LYS A 27 -8.27 -11.27 -2.80
N VAL A 28 -7.16 -11.95 -3.09
CA VAL A 28 -5.89 -11.30 -3.45
C VAL A 28 -6.07 -10.56 -4.78
N PRO A 29 -5.71 -9.27 -4.88
CA PRO A 29 -5.94 -8.52 -6.11
C PRO A 29 -5.07 -9.05 -7.26
N VAL A 30 -5.65 -9.05 -8.46
CA VAL A 30 -4.97 -9.41 -9.71
C VAL A 30 -5.14 -8.30 -10.74
N LEU A 31 -4.11 -8.04 -11.54
CA LEU A 31 -4.14 -7.14 -12.69
C LEU A 31 -3.87 -7.96 -13.96
N GLN A 32 -4.83 -7.94 -14.88
CA GLN A 32 -4.61 -8.48 -16.21
C GLN A 32 -3.82 -7.48 -17.04
N THR A 33 -2.69 -7.93 -17.61
CA THR A 33 -1.88 -7.11 -18.51
C THR A 33 -2.05 -7.59 -19.94
N ASN A 34 -2.10 -6.66 -20.90
CA ASN A 34 -2.19 -7.03 -22.32
C ASN A 34 -0.83 -7.49 -22.90
N ASN A 35 0.27 -7.25 -22.18
CA ASN A 35 1.65 -7.37 -22.70
C ASN A 35 2.54 -8.30 -21.84
N GLY A 36 1.97 -9.24 -21.08
CA GLY A 36 2.73 -10.13 -20.21
C GLY A 36 1.89 -10.95 -19.24
N PRO A 37 2.52 -11.78 -18.38
CA PRO A 37 1.80 -12.53 -17.36
C PRO A 37 1.06 -11.58 -16.41
N GLY A 38 -0.13 -12.00 -15.95
CA GLY A 38 -0.91 -11.24 -14.98
C GLY A 38 -0.12 -10.99 -13.69
N LEU A 39 -0.33 -9.82 -13.08
CA LEU A 39 0.29 -9.48 -11.80
C LEU A 39 -0.66 -9.81 -10.66
N THR A 40 -0.13 -10.37 -9.58
CA THR A 40 -0.90 -10.77 -8.40
C THR A 40 -0.31 -10.13 -7.14
N GLY A 41 -1.18 -9.66 -6.25
CA GLY A 41 -0.81 -9.07 -4.97
C GLY A 41 -0.80 -7.54 -4.98
N LEU A 42 -1.27 -6.96 -3.87
CA LEU A 42 -1.45 -5.51 -3.72
C LEU A 42 -0.13 -4.74 -3.95
N MET A 43 0.92 -5.16 -3.26
CA MET A 43 2.24 -4.52 -3.31
C MET A 43 2.85 -4.58 -4.72
N THR A 44 2.80 -5.75 -5.36
CA THR A 44 3.33 -6.00 -6.70
C THR A 44 2.64 -5.12 -7.74
N ILE A 45 1.30 -5.09 -7.71
CA ILE A 45 0.51 -4.29 -8.66
C ILE A 45 0.74 -2.80 -8.40
N ALA A 46 0.72 -2.35 -7.15
CA ALA A 46 0.95 -0.95 -6.81
C ALA A 46 2.34 -0.47 -7.26
N ALA A 47 3.40 -1.26 -7.03
CA ALA A 47 4.74 -0.94 -7.50
C ALA A 47 4.83 -0.89 -9.03
N HIS A 48 4.10 -1.78 -9.73
CA HIS A 48 3.99 -1.72 -11.19
C HIS A 48 3.33 -0.42 -11.67
N LEU A 49 2.23 0.00 -11.04
CA LEU A 49 1.55 1.26 -11.40
C LEU A 49 2.46 2.48 -11.18
N VAL A 50 3.22 2.50 -10.09
CA VAL A 50 4.21 3.58 -9.82
C VAL A 50 5.25 3.65 -10.93
N LYS A 51 5.79 2.51 -11.36
CA LYS A 51 6.75 2.43 -12.48
C LYS A 51 6.12 2.85 -13.80
N GLN A 52 4.90 2.41 -14.08
CA GLN A 52 4.16 2.80 -15.28
C GLN A 52 3.94 4.32 -15.33
N ALA A 53 3.70 4.95 -14.19
CA ALA A 53 3.53 6.39 -14.05
C ALA A 53 4.84 7.18 -14.08
N LYS A 54 6.00 6.51 -14.18
CA LYS A 54 7.35 7.11 -14.10
C LYS A 54 7.57 7.91 -12.81
N LYS A 55 7.05 7.41 -11.69
CA LYS A 55 7.17 8.01 -10.35
C LYS A 55 8.01 7.14 -9.41
N ASP A 56 9.10 6.60 -9.91
CA ASP A 56 9.95 5.62 -9.21
C ASP A 56 10.45 6.11 -7.84
N GLN A 57 10.54 7.42 -7.62
CA GLN A 57 10.87 8.01 -6.32
C GLN A 57 9.90 7.59 -5.19
N LEU A 58 8.65 7.24 -5.52
CA LEU A 58 7.68 6.74 -4.53
C LEU A 58 8.05 5.34 -4.00
N LEU A 59 8.96 4.63 -4.67
CA LEU A 59 9.49 3.35 -4.21
C LEU A 59 10.75 3.51 -3.36
N GLY A 60 11.20 4.75 -3.10
CA GLY A 60 12.47 5.07 -2.46
C GLY A 60 13.59 5.32 -3.48
N SER A 61 14.46 6.29 -3.19
CA SER A 61 15.59 6.70 -4.04
C SER A 61 16.88 5.98 -3.66
N THR A 62 17.07 5.70 -2.37
CA THR A 62 18.22 4.95 -1.84
C THR A 62 17.87 3.48 -1.57
N ALA A 63 18.88 2.63 -1.34
CA ALA A 63 18.65 1.25 -0.94
C ALA A 63 17.94 1.15 0.42
N GLU A 64 18.28 2.04 1.34
CA GLU A 64 17.66 2.14 2.67
C GLU A 64 16.19 2.55 2.56
N GLU A 65 15.88 3.62 1.82
CA GLU A 65 14.50 4.05 1.61
C GLU A 65 13.66 2.97 0.94
N LYS A 66 14.21 2.29 -0.07
CA LYS A 66 13.55 1.15 -0.73
C LYS A 66 13.23 0.04 0.26
N ALA A 67 14.16 -0.28 1.15
CA ALA A 67 13.96 -1.29 2.18
C ALA A 67 12.84 -0.90 3.15
N VAL A 68 12.84 0.35 3.62
CA VAL A 68 11.79 0.87 4.52
C VAL A 68 10.43 0.87 3.84
N VAL A 69 10.34 1.30 2.57
CA VAL A 69 9.08 1.23 1.80
C VAL A 69 8.59 -0.21 1.71
N GLN A 70 9.45 -1.17 1.35
CA GLN A 70 9.08 -2.58 1.27
C GLN A 70 8.59 -3.12 2.62
N GLN A 71 9.28 -2.80 3.71
CA GLN A 71 8.88 -3.20 5.07
C GLN A 71 7.47 -2.73 5.41
N TRP A 72 7.12 -1.47 5.11
CA TRP A 72 5.79 -0.94 5.39
C TRP A 72 4.70 -1.52 4.48
N LEU A 73 5.04 -1.81 3.23
CA LEU A 73 4.15 -2.52 2.31
C LEU A 73 3.85 -3.95 2.81
N GLU A 74 4.87 -4.66 3.33
CA GLU A 74 4.69 -5.96 3.95
C GLU A 74 3.85 -5.87 5.23
N TYR A 75 4.14 -4.90 6.09
CA TYR A 75 3.36 -4.64 7.31
C TYR A 75 1.89 -4.37 6.99
N ARG A 76 1.61 -3.60 5.93
CA ARG A 76 0.24 -3.37 5.43
C ARG A 76 -0.49 -4.69 5.16
N VAL A 77 0.12 -5.59 4.38
CA VAL A 77 -0.56 -6.82 3.96
C VAL A 77 -0.62 -7.87 5.07
N THR A 78 0.37 -7.92 5.95
CA THR A 78 0.48 -8.98 6.98
C THR A 78 -0.14 -8.60 8.31
N ARG A 79 -0.07 -7.32 8.71
CA ARG A 79 -0.55 -6.83 10.00
C ARG A 79 -1.84 -6.04 9.86
N VAL A 80 -1.87 -5.02 9.00
CA VAL A 80 -3.07 -4.16 8.89
C VAL A 80 -4.24 -4.91 8.27
N ASP A 81 -4.02 -5.63 7.17
CA ASP A 81 -5.10 -6.43 6.53
C ASP A 81 -5.43 -7.72 7.31
N GLY A 82 -4.48 -8.23 8.12
CA GLY A 82 -4.66 -9.45 8.92
C GLY A 82 -5.25 -9.20 10.31
N GLY A 83 -5.06 -8.00 10.86
CA GLY A 83 -5.56 -7.59 12.17
C GLY A 83 -7.06 -7.36 12.10
N SER A 84 -7.82 -8.25 12.75
CA SER A 84 -9.29 -8.21 12.72
C SER A 84 -9.90 -8.03 14.10
N SER A 85 -9.13 -8.26 15.17
CA SER A 85 -9.60 -8.03 16.53
C SER A 85 -9.34 -6.60 17.00
N LYS A 86 -10.14 -6.14 17.98
CA LYS A 86 -9.93 -4.82 18.61
C LYS A 86 -8.55 -4.72 19.29
N GLU A 87 -8.04 -5.83 19.82
CA GLU A 87 -6.72 -5.85 20.46
C GLU A 87 -5.60 -5.72 19.43
N ASP A 88 -5.70 -6.41 18.28
CA ASP A 88 -4.74 -6.27 17.18
C ASP A 88 -4.70 -4.81 16.69
N ILE A 89 -5.87 -4.20 16.50
CA ILE A 89 -5.99 -2.80 16.09
C ILE A 89 -5.31 -1.88 17.12
N ARG A 90 -5.53 -2.12 18.42
CA ARG A 90 -4.91 -1.32 19.48
C ARG A 90 -3.38 -1.43 19.46
N ILE A 91 -2.86 -2.64 19.26
CA ILE A 91 -1.42 -2.88 19.14
C ILE A 91 -0.85 -2.17 17.91
N ILE A 92 -1.49 -2.33 16.74
CA ILE A 92 -1.09 -1.66 15.50
C ILE A 92 -1.03 -0.14 15.70
N LEU A 93 -2.08 0.47 16.25
CA LEU A 93 -2.12 1.92 16.45
C LEU A 93 -1.07 2.40 17.46
N LYS A 94 -0.80 1.63 18.51
CA LYS A 94 0.26 1.95 19.49
C LYS A 94 1.64 1.91 18.85
N ASP A 95 1.94 0.87 18.08
CA ASP A 95 3.23 0.71 17.39
C ASP A 95 3.43 1.82 16.36
N LEU A 96 2.39 2.14 15.59
CA LEU A 96 2.41 3.24 14.62
C LEU A 96 2.61 4.59 15.28
N ASN A 97 1.92 4.86 16.40
CA ASN A 97 2.07 6.11 17.13
C ASN A 97 3.49 6.31 17.66
N MET A 98 4.11 5.24 18.19
CA MET A 98 5.50 5.28 18.63
C MET A 98 6.47 5.43 17.45
N TYR A 99 6.23 4.74 16.34
CA TYR A 99 7.09 4.83 15.17
C TYR A 99 7.08 6.20 14.49
N LEU A 100 5.90 6.83 14.41
CA LEU A 100 5.69 8.11 13.74
C LEU A 100 5.93 9.33 14.65
N GLU A 101 6.26 9.13 15.93
CA GLU A 101 6.49 10.21 16.89
C GLU A 101 7.53 11.25 16.40
N ASP A 102 8.56 10.78 15.70
CA ASP A 102 9.67 11.59 15.19
C ASP A 102 9.75 11.63 13.65
N LYS A 103 8.69 11.22 12.93
CA LYS A 103 8.68 11.12 11.46
C LYS A 103 7.46 11.80 10.84
N VAL A 104 7.69 12.50 9.73
CA VAL A 104 6.59 13.10 8.95
C VAL A 104 5.90 12.07 8.06
N TYR A 105 6.67 11.11 7.54
CA TYR A 105 6.24 10.05 6.63
C TYR A 105 6.83 8.70 7.07
N PHE A 106 6.29 7.59 6.53
CA PHE A 106 6.74 6.24 6.87
C PHE A 106 8.20 5.96 6.47
N ALA A 107 8.71 6.64 5.44
CA ALA A 107 10.12 6.61 5.05
C ALA A 107 10.91 7.83 5.57
N GLY A 108 10.54 8.34 6.76
CA GLY A 108 11.17 9.49 7.39
C GLY A 108 10.60 10.83 6.90
N ASN A 109 11.34 11.53 6.04
CA ASN A 109 10.97 12.87 5.55
C ASN A 109 10.54 12.88 4.07
N ILE A 110 10.35 11.70 3.47
CA ILE A 110 10.02 11.55 2.05
C ILE A 110 8.67 10.84 1.94
N PHE A 111 7.78 11.41 1.15
CA PHE A 111 6.50 10.81 0.81
C PHE A 111 6.68 9.67 -0.20
N THR A 112 6.13 8.51 0.10
CA THR A 112 6.33 7.26 -0.64
C THR A 112 5.03 6.48 -0.85
N LEU A 113 5.12 5.36 -1.56
CA LEU A 113 4.01 4.42 -1.73
C LEU A 113 3.55 3.82 -0.40
N ALA A 114 4.44 3.72 0.59
CA ALA A 114 4.08 3.24 1.93
C ALA A 114 3.01 4.15 2.55
N ASP A 115 3.18 5.48 2.49
CA ASP A 115 2.23 6.44 3.04
C ASP A 115 0.84 6.31 2.41
N ILE A 116 0.78 6.16 1.09
CA ILE A 116 -0.48 6.03 0.35
C ILE A 116 -1.22 4.74 0.74
N LEU A 117 -0.54 3.60 0.70
CA LEU A 117 -1.20 2.31 0.96
C LEU A 117 -1.47 2.08 2.45
N MET A 118 -0.65 2.62 3.34
CA MET A 118 -0.95 2.61 4.78
C MET A 118 -2.18 3.48 5.06
N TYR A 119 -2.28 4.67 4.47
CA TYR A 119 -3.46 5.51 4.60
C TYR A 119 -4.74 4.79 4.14
N TYR A 120 -4.75 4.18 2.96
CA TYR A 120 -5.93 3.44 2.48
C TYR A 120 -6.30 2.28 3.41
N GLY A 121 -5.30 1.55 3.93
CA GLY A 121 -5.53 0.41 4.81
C GLY A 121 -6.06 0.79 6.17
N LEU A 122 -5.51 1.86 6.74
CA LEU A 122 -5.89 2.34 8.06
C LEU A 122 -7.18 3.17 8.04
N HIS A 123 -7.65 3.64 6.88
CA HIS A 123 -8.83 4.52 6.81
C HIS A 123 -10.04 3.95 7.56
N HIS A 124 -10.38 2.67 7.36
CA HIS A 124 -11.51 2.04 8.04
C HIS A 124 -11.30 1.93 9.56
N VAL A 125 -10.05 1.74 10.01
CA VAL A 125 -9.69 1.71 11.43
C VAL A 125 -9.87 3.11 12.03
N MET A 126 -9.32 4.14 11.38
CA MET A 126 -9.33 5.51 11.90
C MET A 126 -10.76 6.09 11.97
N VAL A 127 -11.60 5.79 10.98
CA VAL A 127 -13.04 6.15 11.01
C VAL A 127 -13.76 5.50 12.19
N SER A 128 -13.36 4.30 12.62
CA SER A 128 -13.97 3.61 13.77
C SER A 128 -13.56 4.19 15.13
N VAL A 129 -12.50 5.01 15.17
CA VAL A 129 -11.94 5.62 16.38
C VAL A 129 -12.45 7.06 16.57
N THR A 130 -12.99 7.68 15.52
CA THR A 130 -13.56 9.04 15.55
C THR A 130 -15.03 8.99 15.90
#